data_AF-A0A958UE87-F1
#
_entry.id   AF-A0A958UE87-F1
#
_cell.length_a   1.000
_cell.length_b   1.000
_cell.length_c   1.000
_cell.angle_alpha   90.00
_cell.angle_beta   90.00
_cell.angle_gamma   90.00
#
_symmetry.space_group_name_H-M   'P 1'
#
loop_
_entity.id
_entity.type
_entity.pdbx_description
1 polymer ?
#
loop_
_entity_poly.entity_id
_entity_poly.type
_entity_poly.pdbx_seq_one_letter_code
_entity_poly.pdbx_strand_id
1 'polypeptide(L)'
;MKNKEDNQFIDKVIGALRKTATELEEFRVQAALGKAEAQDKYEEIKKKFNLFIHESEHKVKGAKEKIDDLNTKFDELRVQLALGKAETKEVFQKQKKELLSTLHDIEVKIKTNETLNRIYALTLIEIEQFKIQLEILEQKFNKEKDEAKDTFEKGKKDFNAFIDKIKEKYGKKKEEETKLEHFQNEISEAFHHFKKAFSKP
;
A
#
# COMPACT_ATOMS: atom_id res chain seq x y z
N MET A 1 -19.17 19.29 -13.99
CA MET A 1 -18.99 17.82 -14.06
C MET A 1 -17.75 17.34 -13.29
N LYS A 2 -16.56 17.96 -13.43
CA LYS A 2 -15.33 17.65 -12.66
C LYS A 2 -15.55 17.39 -11.15
N ASN A 3 -16.25 18.30 -10.46
CA ASN A 3 -16.47 18.18 -9.01
C ASN A 3 -17.21 16.92 -8.54
N LYS A 4 -18.04 16.27 -9.37
CA LYS A 4 -18.76 15.05 -8.94
C LYS A 4 -17.87 13.81 -9.04
N GLU A 5 -17.08 13.71 -10.11
CA GLU A 5 -16.14 12.60 -10.33
C GLU A 5 -14.95 12.67 -9.36
N ASP A 6 -14.45 13.89 -9.08
CA ASP A 6 -13.40 14.11 -8.10
C ASP A 6 -13.86 13.74 -6.68
N ASN A 7 -15.09 14.11 -6.29
CA ASN A 7 -15.64 13.71 -5.00
C ASN A 7 -15.82 12.19 -4.88
N GLN A 8 -16.33 11.53 -5.93
CA GLN A 8 -16.45 10.07 -5.95
C GLN A 8 -15.09 9.37 -5.87
N PHE A 9 -14.06 9.94 -6.50
CA PHE A 9 -12.69 9.45 -6.38
C PHE A 9 -12.17 9.59 -4.96
N ILE A 10 -12.33 10.76 -4.34
CA ILE A 10 -11.94 11.02 -2.95
C ILE A 10 -12.63 10.04 -2.00
N ASP A 11 -13.93 9.81 -2.16
CA ASP A 11 -14.69 8.86 -1.34
C ASP A 11 -14.18 7.42 -1.50
N LYS A 12 -13.84 7.00 -2.72
CA LYS A 12 -13.24 5.67 -2.98
C LYS A 12 -11.89 5.53 -2.30
N VAL A 13 -11.06 6.56 -2.38
CA VAL A 13 -9.74 6.57 -1.75
C VAL A 13 -9.85 6.55 -0.22
N ILE A 14 -10.73 7.36 0.38
CA ILE A 14 -11.01 7.31 1.82
C ILE A 14 -11.50 5.92 2.24
N GLY A 15 -12.39 5.32 1.45
CA GLY A 15 -12.86 3.96 1.67
C GLY A 15 -11.71 2.94 1.66
N ALA A 16 -10.80 3.04 0.70
CA ALA A 16 -9.62 2.20 0.61
C ALA A 16 -8.69 2.38 1.81
N LEU A 17 -8.41 3.62 2.24
CA LEU A 17 -7.56 3.90 3.41
C LEU A 17 -8.14 3.28 4.69
N ARG A 18 -9.45 3.40 4.91
CA ARG A 18 -10.12 2.79 6.08
C ARG A 18 -10.04 1.27 6.03
N LYS A 19 -10.26 0.69 4.84
CA LYS A 19 -10.12 -0.75 4.62
C LYS A 19 -8.70 -1.22 4.94
N THR A 20 -7.67 -0.52 4.44
CA THR A 20 -6.26 -0.82 4.71
C THR A 20 -5.94 -0.79 6.21
N ALA A 21 -6.45 0.20 6.95
CA ALA A 21 -6.25 0.26 8.41
C ALA A 21 -6.81 -0.99 9.12
N THR A 22 -8.01 -1.44 8.73
CA THR A 22 -8.64 -2.64 9.28
C THR A 22 -7.90 -3.91 8.87
N GLU A 23 -7.55 -4.06 7.60
CA GLU A 23 -6.86 -5.26 7.11
C GLU A 23 -5.46 -5.42 7.71
N LEU A 24 -4.74 -4.32 7.95
CA LEU A 24 -3.43 -4.38 8.61
C LEU A 24 -3.52 -4.71 10.10
N GLU A 25 -4.58 -4.28 10.78
CA GLU A 25 -4.87 -4.71 12.14
C GLU A 25 -5.16 -6.21 12.20
N GLU A 26 -6.08 -6.69 11.35
CA GLU A 26 -6.41 -8.11 11.26
C GLU A 26 -5.17 -8.95 10.94
N PHE A 27 -4.35 -8.50 9.98
CA PHE A 27 -3.11 -9.17 9.60
C PHE A 27 -2.13 -9.26 10.78
N ARG A 28 -1.91 -8.15 11.50
CA ARG A 28 -1.06 -8.14 12.69
C ARG A 28 -1.57 -9.10 13.76
N VAL A 29 -2.88 -9.10 14.04
CA VAL A 29 -3.50 -10.00 15.01
C VAL A 29 -3.30 -11.46 14.59
N GLN A 30 -3.56 -11.79 13.32
CA GLN A 30 -3.35 -13.14 12.80
C GLN A 30 -1.88 -13.58 12.90
N ALA A 31 -0.94 -12.68 12.56
CA ALA A 31 0.49 -12.94 12.68
C ALA A 31 0.93 -13.12 14.15
N ALA A 32 0.29 -12.42 15.09
CA ALA A 32 0.57 -12.54 16.54
C ALA A 32 -0.02 -13.80 17.17
N LEU A 33 -1.20 -14.24 16.70
CA LEU A 33 -1.88 -15.44 17.21
C LEU A 33 -1.19 -16.76 16.81
N GLY A 34 -0.14 -16.72 16.00
CA GLY A 34 0.70 -17.88 15.66
C GLY A 34 -0.02 -19.01 14.91
N LYS A 35 -1.24 -18.76 14.39
CA LYS A 35 -2.08 -19.79 13.75
C LYS A 35 -1.57 -20.23 12.37
N ALA A 36 -0.54 -19.58 11.83
CA ALA A 36 0.14 -19.92 10.58
C ALA A 36 1.63 -19.59 10.69
N GLU A 37 2.51 -20.39 10.09
CA GLU A 37 3.92 -20.06 9.97
C GLU A 37 4.09 -18.79 9.11
N ALA A 38 5.07 -17.94 9.44
CA ALA A 38 5.32 -16.68 8.72
C ALA A 38 5.51 -16.88 7.20
N GLN A 39 6.00 -18.06 6.81
CA GLN A 39 6.18 -18.48 5.43
C GLN A 39 4.86 -18.64 4.69
N ASP A 40 3.86 -19.29 5.30
CA ASP A 40 2.54 -19.48 4.67
C ASP A 40 1.80 -18.15 4.54
N LYS A 41 1.92 -17.28 5.54
CA LYS A 41 1.37 -15.92 5.46
C LYS A 41 2.05 -15.09 4.40
N TYR A 42 3.36 -15.24 4.23
CA TYR A 42 4.10 -14.58 3.17
C TYR A 42 3.59 -14.99 1.77
N GLU A 43 3.37 -16.28 1.54
CA GLU A 43 2.78 -16.78 0.29
C GLU A 43 1.35 -16.27 0.07
N GLU A 44 0.54 -16.24 1.13
CA GLU A 44 -0.84 -15.75 1.07
C GLU A 44 -0.88 -14.27 0.62
N ILE A 45 -0.06 -13.42 1.22
CA ILE A 45 -0.03 -11.99 0.85
C ILE A 45 0.54 -11.78 -0.55
N LYS A 46 1.56 -12.55 -0.97
CA LYS A 46 2.10 -12.48 -2.34
C LYS A 46 1.02 -12.81 -3.36
N LYS A 47 0.23 -13.86 -3.13
CA LYS A 47 -0.86 -14.26 -4.03
C LYS A 47 -1.96 -13.21 -4.11
N LYS A 48 -2.41 -12.69 -2.95
CA LYS A 48 -3.43 -11.63 -2.90
C LYS A 48 -2.97 -10.38 -3.63
N PHE A 49 -1.74 -9.95 -3.36
CA PHE A 49 -1.16 -8.77 -3.99
C PHE A 49 -0.95 -8.97 -5.51
N ASN A 50 -0.50 -10.15 -5.93
CA ASN A 50 -0.35 -10.48 -7.35
C ASN A 50 -1.68 -10.40 -8.12
N LEU A 51 -2.77 -10.91 -7.54
CA LEU A 51 -4.12 -10.79 -8.12
C LEU A 51 -4.54 -9.32 -8.26
N PHE A 52 -4.31 -8.52 -7.23
CA PHE A 52 -4.64 -7.09 -7.28
C PHE A 52 -3.83 -6.33 -8.35
N ILE A 53 -2.54 -6.64 -8.50
CA ILE A 53 -1.69 -6.04 -9.53
C ILE A 53 -2.18 -6.43 -10.93
N HIS A 54 -2.56 -7.70 -11.12
CA HIS A 54 -3.16 -8.16 -12.37
C HIS A 54 -4.43 -7.38 -12.73
N GLU A 55 -5.35 -7.20 -11.77
CA GLU A 55 -6.56 -6.40 -11.98
C GLU A 55 -6.28 -4.91 -12.24
N SER A 56 -5.18 -4.39 -11.70
CA SER A 56 -4.85 -2.97 -11.79
C SER A 56 -4.19 -2.57 -13.11
N GLU A 57 -3.39 -3.45 -13.72
CA GLU A 57 -2.67 -3.16 -14.97
C GLU A 57 -3.63 -2.82 -16.14
N HIS A 58 -4.82 -3.42 -16.15
CA HIS A 58 -5.80 -3.21 -17.24
C HIS A 58 -6.58 -1.88 -17.16
N LYS A 59 -6.22 -0.96 -16.26
CA LYS A 59 -6.96 0.29 -16.00
C LYS A 59 -6.64 1.42 -16.97
N VAL A 60 -5.62 1.33 -17.83
CA VAL A 60 -5.24 2.42 -18.76
C VAL A 60 -5.55 2.07 -20.23
N LYS A 61 -6.38 2.89 -20.90
CA LYS A 61 -6.54 2.89 -22.36
C LYS A 61 -6.01 4.21 -22.93
N GLY A 62 -5.03 4.17 -23.83
CA GLY A 62 -4.67 5.30 -24.69
C GLY A 62 -3.32 6.01 -24.45
N ALA A 63 -2.52 5.63 -23.46
CA ALA A 63 -1.20 6.24 -23.20
C ALA A 63 -0.02 5.28 -23.48
N LYS A 64 0.02 4.70 -24.69
CA LYS A 64 0.89 3.56 -25.07
C LYS A 64 2.34 3.65 -24.56
N GLU A 65 3.10 4.69 -24.91
CA GLU A 65 4.56 4.71 -24.66
C GLU A 65 4.96 4.82 -23.17
N LYS A 66 4.17 5.50 -22.32
CA LYS A 66 4.46 5.60 -20.87
C LYS A 66 3.92 4.42 -20.06
N ILE A 67 3.08 3.59 -20.67
CA ILE A 67 2.53 2.37 -20.06
C ILE A 67 3.52 1.21 -20.24
N ASP A 68 4.21 1.10 -21.37
CA ASP A 68 5.04 -0.07 -21.70
C ASP A 68 6.17 -0.30 -20.67
N ASP A 69 6.81 0.77 -20.21
CA ASP A 69 7.84 0.73 -19.17
C ASP A 69 7.27 0.43 -17.77
N LEU A 70 6.04 0.88 -17.47
CA LEU A 70 5.33 0.51 -16.24
C LEU A 70 4.88 -0.96 -16.26
N ASN A 71 4.38 -1.46 -17.39
CA ASN A 71 4.00 -2.86 -17.59
C ASN A 71 5.21 -3.78 -17.42
N THR A 72 6.36 -3.40 -17.96
CA THR A 72 7.61 -4.14 -17.76
C THR A 72 7.93 -4.27 -16.27
N LYS A 73 7.70 -3.23 -15.47
CA LYS A 73 7.87 -3.29 -14.01
C LYS A 73 6.81 -4.12 -13.31
N PHE A 74 5.56 -4.11 -13.78
CA PHE A 74 4.54 -5.04 -13.26
C PHE A 74 4.88 -6.50 -13.57
N ASP A 75 5.42 -6.80 -14.74
CA ASP A 75 5.89 -8.15 -15.08
C ASP A 75 7.08 -8.58 -14.22
N GLU A 76 8.05 -7.69 -14.01
CA GLU A 76 9.16 -7.91 -13.07
C GLU A 76 8.63 -8.24 -11.65
N LEU A 77 7.67 -7.44 -11.16
CA LEU A 77 7.03 -7.65 -9.88
C LEU A 77 6.30 -9.00 -9.81
N ARG A 78 5.58 -9.41 -10.86
CA ARG A 78 4.90 -10.71 -10.92
C ARG A 78 5.87 -11.88 -10.82
N VAL A 79 7.00 -11.78 -11.52
CA VAL A 79 8.05 -12.81 -11.45
C VAL A 79 8.56 -12.92 -10.02
N GLN A 80 8.84 -11.80 -9.36
CA GLN A 80 9.28 -11.77 -7.95
C GLN A 80 8.22 -12.34 -7.00
N LEU A 81 6.94 -12.01 -7.20
CA LEU A 81 5.82 -12.52 -6.39
C LEU A 81 5.59 -14.02 -6.59
N ALA A 82 5.93 -14.55 -7.78
CA ALA A 82 5.85 -15.96 -8.11
C ALA A 82 7.08 -16.78 -7.65
N LEU A 83 8.14 -16.13 -7.15
CA LEU A 83 9.26 -16.85 -6.54
C LEU A 83 8.76 -17.69 -5.37
N GLY A 84 9.36 -18.86 -5.19
CA GLY A 84 8.91 -19.86 -4.22
C GLY A 84 8.95 -19.40 -2.75
N LYS A 85 8.48 -20.27 -1.86
CA LYS A 85 8.39 -20.02 -0.42
C LYS A 85 9.72 -19.51 0.15
N ALA A 86 9.62 -18.51 1.00
CA ALA A 86 10.76 -18.06 1.79
C ALA A 86 10.96 -18.97 3.01
N GLU A 87 11.59 -20.13 2.79
CA GLU A 87 11.81 -21.15 3.83
C GLU A 87 12.76 -20.70 4.95
N THR A 88 13.58 -19.69 4.70
CA THR A 88 14.48 -19.12 5.71
C THR A 88 14.32 -17.60 5.80
N LYS A 89 14.78 -17.03 6.91
CA LYS A 89 14.84 -15.57 7.11
C LYS A 89 15.69 -14.91 6.03
N GLU A 90 16.81 -15.51 5.65
CA GLU A 90 17.72 -14.96 4.63
C GLU A 90 17.04 -14.93 3.26
N VAL A 91 16.31 -15.98 2.89
CA VAL A 91 15.52 -16.03 1.65
C VAL A 91 14.43 -14.96 1.68
N PHE A 92 13.72 -14.83 2.80
CA PHE A 92 12.71 -13.79 2.99
C PHE A 92 13.29 -12.39 2.82
N GLN A 93 14.41 -12.08 3.49
CA GLN A 93 15.04 -10.77 3.43
C GLN A 93 15.53 -10.41 2.04
N LYS A 94 16.09 -11.40 1.31
CA LYS A 94 16.49 -11.23 -0.09
C LYS A 94 15.28 -10.90 -0.98
N GLN A 95 14.22 -11.72 -0.92
CA GLN A 95 13.01 -11.50 -1.71
C GLN A 95 12.34 -10.17 -1.35
N LYS A 96 12.25 -9.82 -0.05
CA LYS A 96 11.74 -8.54 0.43
C LYS A 96 12.51 -7.37 -0.17
N LYS A 97 13.85 -7.41 -0.18
CA LYS A 97 14.68 -6.33 -0.74
C LYS A 97 14.42 -6.13 -2.23
N GLU A 98 14.34 -7.22 -2.99
CA GLU A 98 14.04 -7.19 -4.44
C GLU A 98 12.64 -6.61 -4.69
N LEU A 99 11.63 -7.11 -3.98
CA LEU A 99 10.25 -6.58 -4.03
C LEU A 99 10.20 -5.09 -3.71
N LEU A 100 10.83 -4.64 -2.62
CA LEU A 100 10.81 -3.22 -2.23
C LEU A 100 11.45 -2.32 -3.28
N SER A 101 12.50 -2.79 -3.96
CA SER A 101 13.14 -2.05 -5.05
C SER A 101 12.21 -1.88 -6.25
N THR A 102 11.60 -2.97 -6.72
CA THR A 102 10.69 -2.93 -7.88
C THR A 102 9.41 -2.14 -7.56
N LEU A 103 8.89 -2.25 -6.34
CA LEU A 103 7.77 -1.43 -5.87
C LEU A 103 8.10 0.06 -5.86
N HIS A 104 9.31 0.43 -5.43
CA HIS A 104 9.74 1.83 -5.46
C HIS A 104 9.79 2.37 -6.90
N ASP A 105 10.35 1.61 -7.84
CA ASP A 105 10.38 1.99 -9.26
C ASP A 105 8.96 2.22 -9.82
N ILE A 106 8.02 1.32 -9.49
CA ILE A 106 6.61 1.43 -9.88
C ILE A 106 5.99 2.71 -9.32
N GLU A 107 6.21 3.00 -8.04
CA GLU A 107 5.68 4.20 -7.39
C GLU A 107 6.25 5.48 -8.01
N VAL A 108 7.55 5.53 -8.31
CA VAL A 108 8.18 6.69 -8.95
C VAL A 108 7.55 6.90 -10.33
N LYS A 109 7.41 5.86 -11.14
CA LYS A 109 6.79 5.96 -12.48
C LYS A 109 5.33 6.43 -12.41
N ILE A 110 4.56 5.94 -11.44
CA ILE A 110 3.17 6.35 -11.23
C ILE A 110 3.13 7.81 -10.75
N LYS A 111 3.89 8.17 -9.72
CA LYS A 111 3.81 9.48 -9.05
C LYS A 111 4.33 10.63 -9.92
N THR A 112 5.32 10.37 -10.77
CA THR A 112 5.91 11.37 -11.69
C THR A 112 5.08 11.61 -12.95
N ASN A 113 3.94 10.92 -13.11
CA ASN A 113 3.02 11.08 -14.22
C ASN A 113 1.61 11.34 -13.69
N GLU A 114 1.10 12.56 -13.80
CA GLU A 114 -0.21 12.97 -13.28
C GLU A 114 -1.37 12.04 -13.70
N THR A 115 -1.36 11.56 -14.95
CA THR A 115 -2.41 10.65 -15.46
C THR A 115 -2.33 9.29 -14.76
N LEU A 116 -1.12 8.72 -14.65
CA LEU A 116 -0.92 7.45 -13.96
C LEU A 116 -1.18 7.59 -12.46
N ASN A 117 -0.75 8.69 -11.83
CA ASN A 117 -0.98 8.98 -10.43
C ASN A 117 -2.46 8.91 -10.08
N ARG A 118 -3.33 9.53 -10.89
CA ARG A 118 -4.79 9.45 -10.70
C ARG A 118 -5.35 8.06 -10.94
N ILE A 119 -4.95 7.37 -12.02
CA ILE A 119 -5.48 6.06 -12.38
C ILE A 119 -5.08 4.98 -11.37
N TYR A 120 -3.82 5.02 -10.92
CA TYR A 120 -3.21 4.04 -10.03
C TYR A 120 -3.21 4.48 -8.56
N ALA A 121 -3.98 5.49 -8.17
CA ALA A 121 -4.05 5.94 -6.78
C ALA A 121 -4.39 4.80 -5.80
N LEU A 122 -5.36 3.94 -6.15
CA LEU A 122 -5.69 2.76 -5.35
C LEU A 122 -4.57 1.72 -5.34
N THR A 123 -3.79 1.64 -6.41
CA THR A 123 -2.63 0.75 -6.49
C THR A 123 -1.49 1.22 -5.60
N LEU A 124 -1.27 2.53 -5.48
CA LEU A 124 -0.31 3.08 -4.52
C LEU A 124 -0.70 2.74 -3.07
N ILE A 125 -1.99 2.79 -2.73
CA ILE A 125 -2.51 2.39 -1.41
C ILE A 125 -2.22 0.91 -1.14
N GLU A 126 -2.52 0.03 -2.11
CA GLU A 126 -2.26 -1.40 -1.96
C GLU A 126 -0.76 -1.72 -1.87
N ILE A 127 0.09 -1.01 -2.62
CA ILE A 127 1.55 -1.14 -2.51
C ILE A 127 2.02 -0.82 -1.10
N GLU A 128 1.56 0.29 -0.50
CA GLU A 128 1.92 0.66 0.86
C GLU A 128 1.41 -0.35 1.89
N GLN A 129 0.19 -0.85 1.72
CA GLN A 129 -0.34 -1.94 2.55
C GLN A 129 0.53 -3.19 2.48
N PHE A 130 0.91 -3.64 1.28
CA PHE A 130 1.75 -4.80 1.09
C PHE A 130 3.14 -4.61 1.72
N LYS A 131 3.76 -3.43 1.59
CA LYS A 131 5.03 -3.10 2.26
C LYS A 131 4.94 -3.23 3.78
N ILE A 132 3.87 -2.73 4.39
CA ILE A 132 3.66 -2.84 5.84
C ILE A 132 3.46 -4.32 6.25
N GLN A 133 2.73 -5.12 5.45
CA GLN A 133 2.61 -6.56 5.68
C GLN A 133 3.98 -7.27 5.66
N LEU A 134 4.89 -6.89 4.76
CA LEU A 134 6.27 -7.40 4.74
C LEU A 134 7.07 -6.98 5.99
N GLU A 135 6.83 -5.80 6.55
CA GLU A 135 7.46 -5.38 7.81
C GLU A 135 6.96 -6.19 9.01
N ILE A 136 5.64 -6.42 9.08
CA ILE A 136 5.04 -7.26 10.13
C ILE A 136 5.60 -8.68 10.07
N LEU A 137 5.74 -9.25 8.86
CA LEU A 137 6.33 -10.58 8.69
C LEU A 137 7.81 -10.61 9.07
N GLU A 138 8.59 -9.59 8.73
CA GLU A 138 10.01 -9.52 9.11
C GLU A 138 10.19 -9.58 10.64
N GLN A 139 9.36 -8.84 11.38
CA GLN A 139 9.39 -8.87 12.85
C GLN A 139 9.16 -10.29 13.39
N LYS A 140 8.27 -11.07 12.74
CA LYS A 140 8.03 -12.48 13.10
C LYS A 140 9.20 -13.39 12.74
N PHE A 141 9.82 -13.22 11.58
CA PHE A 141 11.06 -13.94 11.23
C PHE A 141 12.20 -13.63 12.21
N ASN A 142 12.25 -12.40 12.75
CA ASN A 142 13.25 -11.98 13.73
C ASN A 142 12.95 -12.41 15.17
N LYS A 143 11.75 -12.97 15.45
CA LYS A 143 11.27 -13.30 16.81
C LYS A 143 11.34 -12.12 17.79
N GLU A 144 11.17 -10.90 17.29
CA GLU A 144 11.16 -9.71 18.14
C GLU A 144 9.90 -9.73 19.02
N LYS A 145 10.05 -9.47 20.33
CA LYS A 145 8.92 -9.38 21.26
C LYS A 145 7.97 -8.26 20.80
N ASP A 146 6.67 -8.45 21.01
CA ASP A 146 5.59 -7.50 20.72
C ASP A 146 5.67 -6.23 21.62
N GLU A 147 6.84 -5.58 21.75
CA GLU A 147 6.96 -4.22 22.32
C GLU A 147 6.27 -3.16 21.43
N ALA A 148 5.85 -3.56 20.22
CA ALA A 148 5.22 -2.73 19.20
C ALA A 148 3.68 -2.59 19.32
N LYS A 149 3.03 -3.16 20.36
CA LYS A 149 1.56 -3.06 20.50
C LYS A 149 1.10 -1.61 20.68
N ASP A 150 1.77 -0.86 21.56
CA ASP A 150 1.40 0.51 21.88
C ASP A 150 1.73 1.48 20.74
N THR A 151 2.82 1.24 19.99
CA THR A 151 3.18 2.05 18.81
C THR A 151 2.19 1.86 17.67
N PHE A 152 1.72 0.64 17.44
CA PHE A 152 0.70 0.37 16.42
C PHE A 152 -0.64 1.01 16.76
N GLU A 153 -1.15 0.87 18.00
CA GLU A 153 -2.46 1.45 18.35
C GLU A 153 -2.44 2.97 18.19
N LYS A 154 -1.33 3.59 18.58
CA LYS A 154 -1.08 5.01 18.33
C LYS A 154 -1.03 5.32 16.82
N GLY A 155 -0.28 4.55 16.04
CA GLY A 155 -0.19 4.70 14.59
C GLY A 155 -1.53 4.61 13.89
N LYS A 156 -2.35 3.62 14.26
CA LYS A 156 -3.71 3.43 13.76
C LYS A 156 -4.61 4.60 14.14
N LYS A 157 -4.53 5.08 15.38
CA LYS A 157 -5.28 6.25 15.83
C LYS A 157 -4.90 7.49 15.04
N ASP A 158 -3.60 7.72 14.84
CA ASP A 158 -3.07 8.86 14.09
C ASP A 158 -3.47 8.79 12.60
N PHE A 159 -3.42 7.59 12.01
CA PHE A 159 -3.86 7.35 10.63
C PHE A 159 -5.37 7.55 10.45
N ASN A 160 -6.20 7.05 11.37
CA ASN A 160 -7.64 7.30 11.32
C ASN A 160 -7.98 8.78 11.53
N ALA A 161 -7.31 9.45 12.47
CA ALA A 161 -7.48 10.88 12.67
C ALA A 161 -7.07 11.68 11.41
N PHE A 162 -6.03 11.24 10.71
CA PHE A 162 -5.65 11.80 9.42
C PHE A 162 -6.75 11.57 8.37
N ILE A 163 -7.29 10.35 8.24
CA ILE A 163 -8.38 10.04 7.29
C ILE A 163 -9.59 10.93 7.57
N ASP A 164 -9.94 11.16 8.83
CA ASP A 164 -11.07 12.00 9.20
C ASP A 164 -10.81 13.49 8.85
N LYS A 165 -9.59 14.00 9.07
CA LYS A 165 -9.19 15.34 8.61
C LYS A 165 -9.31 15.49 7.09
N ILE A 166 -8.85 14.49 6.35
CA ILE A 166 -8.98 14.46 4.88
C ILE A 166 -10.45 14.45 4.48
N LYS A 167 -11.27 13.64 5.11
CA LYS A 167 -12.72 13.60 4.85
C LYS A 167 -13.38 14.96 5.12
N GLU A 168 -13.00 15.65 6.19
CA GLU A 168 -13.53 16.98 6.49
C GLU A 168 -13.07 18.07 5.51
N LYS A 169 -11.79 18.03 5.12
CA LYS A 169 -11.16 18.99 4.21
C LYS A 169 -11.74 18.84 2.80
N TYR A 170 -11.86 17.62 2.31
CA TYR A 170 -12.24 17.33 0.93
C TYR A 170 -13.72 16.98 0.75
N GLY A 171 -14.43 16.54 1.80
CA GLY A 171 -15.85 16.20 1.77
C GLY A 171 -16.81 17.39 1.79
N LYS A 172 -16.32 18.61 2.07
CA LYS A 172 -17.13 19.84 1.95
C LYS A 172 -17.14 20.32 0.49
N LYS A 173 -18.34 20.56 -0.06
CA LYS A 173 -18.64 21.04 -1.44
C LYS A 173 -18.02 22.39 -1.85
N LYS A 174 -17.03 22.94 -1.14
CA LYS A 174 -16.46 24.26 -1.47
C LYS A 174 -15.46 24.18 -2.63
N GLU A 175 -15.56 25.17 -3.51
CA GLU A 175 -15.18 25.23 -4.93
C GLU A 175 -13.67 25.41 -5.23
N GLU A 176 -12.76 24.75 -4.51
CA GLU A 176 -11.34 24.92 -4.81
C GLU A 176 -10.86 23.96 -5.92
N GLU A 177 -10.41 24.55 -7.04
CA GLU A 177 -10.02 23.88 -8.29
C GLU A 177 -8.69 23.10 -8.22
N THR A 178 -8.00 23.05 -7.07
CA THR A 178 -6.66 22.45 -6.91
C THR A 178 -6.60 21.22 -6.00
N LYS A 179 -7.74 20.60 -5.65
CA LYS A 179 -7.83 19.60 -4.58
C LYS A 179 -7.04 18.29 -4.77
N LEU A 180 -6.93 17.78 -5.99
CA LEU A 180 -6.58 16.37 -6.19
C LEU A 180 -5.10 16.05 -5.95
N GLU A 181 -4.19 16.88 -6.44
CA GLU A 181 -2.74 16.66 -6.25
C GLU A 181 -2.35 16.82 -4.77
N HIS A 182 -2.88 17.86 -4.10
CA HIS A 182 -2.70 18.03 -2.66
C HIS A 182 -3.25 16.84 -1.89
N PHE A 183 -4.42 16.32 -2.27
CA PHE A 183 -5.00 15.13 -1.66
C PHE A 183 -4.09 13.89 -1.81
N GLN A 184 -3.54 13.64 -3.00
CA GLN A 184 -2.64 12.51 -3.25
C GLN A 184 -1.31 12.62 -2.48
N ASN A 185 -0.75 13.82 -2.37
CA ASN A 185 0.44 14.08 -1.56
C ASN A 185 0.16 13.84 -0.07
N GLU A 186 -0.95 14.36 0.44
CA GLU A 186 -1.37 14.15 1.83
C GLU A 186 -1.57 12.65 2.14
N ILE A 187 -2.12 11.86 1.21
CA ILE A 187 -2.23 10.40 1.38
C ILE A 187 -0.86 9.73 1.47
N SER A 188 0.09 10.13 0.62
CA SER A 188 1.45 9.60 0.68
C SER A 188 2.11 9.91 2.02
N GLU A 189 1.92 11.13 2.54
CA GLU A 189 2.39 11.52 3.87
C GLU A 189 1.72 10.70 4.99
N ALA A 190 0.42 10.41 4.87
CA ALA A 190 -0.31 9.59 5.83
C ALA A 190 0.26 8.18 5.93
N PHE A 191 0.54 7.55 4.80
CA PHE A 191 1.19 6.24 4.77
C PHE A 191 2.59 6.29 5.32
N HIS A 192 3.36 7.36 5.06
CA HIS A 192 4.68 7.55 5.67
C HIS A 192 4.60 7.60 7.21
N HIS A 193 3.65 8.38 7.75
CA HIS A 193 3.42 8.45 9.19
C HIS A 193 2.91 7.14 9.78
N PHE A 194 2.00 6.48 9.08
CA PHE A 194 1.46 5.19 9.50
C PHE A 194 2.55 4.13 9.50
N LYS A 195 3.35 4.01 8.43
CA LYS A 195 4.51 3.13 8.32
C LYS A 195 5.52 3.36 9.44
N LYS A 196 5.83 4.62 9.78
CA LYS A 196 6.69 4.95 10.94
C LYS A 196 6.16 4.44 12.27
N ALA A 197 4.87 4.17 12.39
CA ALA A 197 4.31 3.55 13.60
C ALA A 197 4.50 2.02 13.63
N PHE A 198 4.82 1.40 12.49
CA PHE A 198 5.18 -0.03 12.36
C PHE A 198 6.68 -0.25 12.39
N SER A 199 7.46 0.66 11.81
CA SER A 199 8.92 0.63 11.87
C SER A 199 9.36 1.06 13.28
N LYS A 200 10.24 0.29 13.92
CA LYS A 200 10.84 0.69 15.21
C LYS A 200 11.48 2.09 15.11
N PRO A 201 11.49 2.90 16.19
CA PRO A 201 12.39 4.05 16.27
C PRO A 201 13.86 3.61 16.24
#